data_AF-A0A354Q5B6-F1
#
_entry.id   AF-A0A354Q5B6-F1
#
_cell.length_a   1.000
_cell.length_b   1.000
_cell.length_c   1.000
_cell.angle_alpha   90.00
_cell.angle_beta   90.00
_cell.angle_gamma   90.00
#
_symmetry.space_group_name_H-M   'P 1'
#
loop_
_entity.id
_entity.type
_entity.pdbx_description
1 polymer ?
#
loop_
_entity_poly.entity_id
_entity_poly.type
_entity_poly.pdbx_seq_one_letter_code
_entity_poly.pdbx_strand_id
1 'polypeptide(L)'
;RGEFLQKIEIIFSETEGNGLHQALNEFWNSWSQLSNQPESESARMQVKVHSDVLARRFRNMHSQLDGLRKEINGRLNANINKVNELGQKVAELNRQINLYEGGGQRNANDMRDARNQAIEELSD
;
A
#
# COMPACT_ATOMS: atom_id res chain seq x y z
N ARG A 1 3.27 -0.27 -8.76
CA ARG A 1 1.88 0.14 -9.11
C ARG A 1 0.97 -1.04 -9.39
N GLY A 2 1.31 -1.95 -10.33
CA GLY A 2 0.50 -3.15 -10.61
C GLY A 2 0.25 -4.04 -9.39
N GLU A 3 1.28 -4.27 -8.58
CA GLU A 3 1.18 -5.00 -7.29
C GLU A 3 0.11 -4.41 -6.35
N PHE A 4 0.04 -3.08 -6.23
CA PHE A 4 -0.94 -2.43 -5.34
C PHE A 4 -2.36 -2.53 -5.87
N LEU A 5 -2.55 -2.41 -7.18
CA LEU A 5 -3.88 -2.58 -7.79
C LEU A 5 -4.37 -4.01 -7.63
N GLN A 6 -3.49 -5.00 -7.77
CA GLN A 6 -3.82 -6.39 -7.50
C GLN A 6 -4.17 -6.64 -6.03
N LYS A 7 -3.44 -6.01 -5.10
CA LYS A 7 -3.77 -6.08 -3.66
C LYS A 7 -5.15 -5.47 -3.36
N ILE A 8 -5.48 -4.33 -3.97
CA ILE A 8 -6.82 -3.73 -3.86
C ILE A 8 -7.86 -4.69 -4.44
N GLU A 9 -7.63 -5.21 -5.64
CA GLU A 9 -8.53 -6.17 -6.27
C GLU A 9 -8.78 -7.37 -5.34
N ILE A 10 -7.76 -7.96 -4.72
CA ILE A 10 -7.93 -9.08 -3.77
C ILE A 10 -8.80 -8.68 -2.56
N ILE A 11 -8.58 -7.49 -1.99
CA ILE A 11 -9.37 -6.98 -0.86
C ILE A 11 -10.87 -6.84 -1.22
N PHE A 12 -11.16 -6.41 -2.45
CA PHE A 12 -12.53 -6.25 -2.94
C PHE A 12 -13.13 -7.55 -3.48
N SER A 13 -12.30 -8.44 -4.02
CA SER A 13 -12.73 -9.62 -4.75
C SER A 13 -13.06 -10.81 -3.87
N GLU A 14 -12.73 -10.82 -2.56
CA GLU A 14 -12.94 -11.93 -1.58
C GLU A 14 -13.62 -13.16 -2.23
N THR A 15 -12.86 -13.91 -3.03
CA THR A 15 -13.39 -14.98 -3.86
C THR A 15 -13.64 -16.22 -3.00
N GLU A 16 -14.67 -16.99 -3.39
CA GLU A 16 -15.23 -18.19 -2.75
C GLU A 16 -16.40 -17.95 -1.76
N GLY A 17 -17.59 -17.72 -2.32
CA GLY A 17 -18.88 -17.99 -1.64
C GLY A 17 -19.12 -17.24 -0.33
N ASN A 18 -18.40 -16.14 -0.11
CA ASN A 18 -18.38 -15.36 1.11
C ASN A 18 -17.96 -13.90 0.84
N GLY A 19 -18.27 -13.33 -0.33
CA GLY A 19 -17.89 -11.93 -0.64
C GLY A 19 -18.80 -10.90 0.04
N LEU A 20 -18.41 -9.62 0.02
CA LEU A 20 -19.23 -8.50 0.51
C LEU A 20 -20.64 -8.49 -0.09
N HIS A 21 -20.75 -8.82 -1.39
CA HIS A 21 -22.03 -8.90 -2.09
C HIS A 21 -22.98 -9.93 -1.44
N GLN A 22 -22.46 -11.10 -1.07
CA GLN A 22 -23.26 -12.12 -0.41
C GLN A 22 -23.70 -11.69 0.99
N ALA A 23 -22.80 -11.09 1.77
CA ALA A 23 -23.16 -10.58 3.09
C ALA A 23 -24.24 -9.48 3.02
N LEU A 24 -24.21 -8.64 1.99
CA LEU A 24 -25.27 -7.68 1.71
C LEU A 24 -26.59 -8.38 1.36
N ASN A 25 -26.56 -9.38 0.48
CA ASN A 25 -27.75 -10.15 0.11
C ASN A 25 -28.37 -10.85 1.33
N GLU A 26 -27.57 -11.51 2.16
CA GLU A 26 -28.02 -12.16 3.39
C GLU A 26 -28.61 -11.16 4.40
N PHE A 27 -27.97 -10.01 4.56
CA PHE A 27 -28.49 -8.91 5.38
C PHE A 27 -29.88 -8.47 4.91
N TRP A 28 -30.04 -8.16 3.62
CA TRP A 28 -31.34 -7.73 3.09
C TRP A 28 -32.41 -8.83 3.13
N ASN A 29 -32.03 -10.08 2.88
CA ASN A 29 -32.92 -11.22 3.01
C ASN A 29 -33.42 -11.39 4.45
N SER A 30 -32.55 -11.21 5.45
CA SER A 30 -32.94 -11.28 6.86
C SER A 30 -33.94 -10.17 7.24
N TRP A 31 -33.76 -8.96 6.70
CA TRP A 31 -34.72 -7.86 6.87
C TRP A 31 -36.06 -8.13 6.20
N SER A 32 -36.06 -8.73 5.00
CA SER A 32 -37.28 -9.14 4.33
C SER A 32 -38.05 -10.18 5.15
N GLN A 33 -37.37 -11.19 5.70
CA GLN A 33 -37.99 -12.18 6.58
C GLN A 33 -38.59 -11.53 7.84
N LEU A 34 -37.85 -10.63 8.49
CA LEU A 34 -38.36 -9.90 9.66
C LEU A 34 -39.58 -9.04 9.32
N SER A 35 -39.62 -8.42 8.13
CA SER A 35 -40.77 -7.62 7.71
C SER A 35 -42.06 -8.44 7.53
N ASN A 36 -41.92 -9.72 7.15
CA ASN A 36 -43.04 -10.65 7.01
C ASN A 36 -43.52 -11.21 8.36
N GLN A 37 -42.63 -11.30 9.36
CA GLN A 37 -42.91 -11.86 10.69
C GLN A 37 -42.21 -11.04 11.80
N PRO A 38 -42.65 -9.81 12.07
CA PRO A 38 -41.96 -8.89 12.98
C PRO A 38 -41.92 -9.37 14.44
N GLU A 39 -42.88 -10.19 14.87
CA GLU A 39 -42.95 -10.78 16.21
C GLU A 39 -41.99 -11.97 16.39
N SER A 40 -41.44 -12.53 15.31
CA SER A 40 -40.54 -13.68 15.38
C SER A 40 -39.18 -13.32 15.97
N GLU A 41 -38.89 -13.82 17.17
CA GLU A 41 -37.57 -13.66 17.80
C GLU A 41 -36.44 -14.26 16.94
N SER A 42 -36.71 -15.36 16.25
CA SER A 42 -35.76 -15.99 15.33
C SER A 42 -35.41 -15.04 14.17
N ALA A 43 -36.40 -14.39 13.55
CA ALA A 43 -36.17 -13.42 12.47
C ALA A 43 -35.37 -12.21 12.96
N ARG A 44 -35.65 -11.71 14.17
CA ARG A 44 -34.88 -10.62 14.80
C ARG A 44 -33.42 -11.02 15.05
N MET A 45 -33.19 -12.25 15.52
CA MET A 45 -31.85 -12.77 15.76
C MET A 45 -31.07 -12.92 14.46
N GLN A 46 -31.70 -13.38 13.37
CA GLN A 46 -31.05 -13.47 12.06
C GLN A 46 -30.60 -12.10 11.55
N VAL A 47 -31.44 -11.07 11.65
CA VAL A 47 -31.06 -9.69 11.29
C VAL A 47 -29.81 -9.25 12.05
N LYS A 48 -29.77 -9.48 13.37
CA LYS A 48 -28.59 -9.15 14.18
C LYS A 48 -27.34 -9.90 13.70
N VAL A 49 -27.43 -11.21 13.49
CA VAL A 49 -26.29 -12.03 13.05
C VAL A 49 -25.76 -11.56 11.70
N HIS A 50 -26.61 -11.36 10.70
CA HIS A 50 -26.16 -10.92 9.38
C HIS A 50 -25.66 -9.47 9.38
N SER A 51 -26.21 -8.61 10.24
CA SER A 51 -25.65 -7.26 10.48
C SER A 51 -24.24 -7.32 11.05
N ASP A 52 -24.01 -8.18 12.04
CA ASP A 52 -22.69 -8.36 12.66
C ASP A 52 -21.66 -8.89 11.66
N VAL A 53 -22.05 -9.85 10.81
CA VAL A 53 -21.21 -10.37 9.73
C VAL A 53 -20.83 -9.26 8.74
N LEU A 54 -21.83 -8.50 8.24
CA LEU A 54 -21.58 -7.40 7.30
C LEU A 54 -20.67 -6.33 7.90
N ALA A 55 -20.90 -5.94 9.16
CA ALA A 55 -20.08 -4.95 9.84
C ALA A 55 -18.64 -5.43 10.06
N ARG A 56 -18.44 -6.72 10.36
CA ARG A 56 -17.09 -7.32 10.45
C ARG A 56 -16.37 -7.27 9.11
N ARG A 57 -17.05 -7.55 8.00
CA ARG A 57 -16.47 -7.47 6.66
C ARG A 57 -16.00 -6.06 6.32
N PHE A 58 -16.86 -5.05 6.54
CA PHE A 58 -16.46 -3.66 6.33
C PHE A 58 -15.24 -3.26 7.17
N ARG A 59 -15.19 -3.66 8.45
CA ARG A 59 -14.02 -3.40 9.30
C ARG A 59 -12.76 -4.09 8.81
N ASN A 60 -12.86 -5.34 8.36
CA ASN A 60 -11.72 -6.09 7.82
C ASN A 60 -11.18 -5.45 6.53
N MET A 61 -12.06 -5.14 5.58
CA MET A 61 -11.68 -4.44 4.34
C MET A 61 -11.02 -3.09 4.65
N HIS A 62 -11.60 -2.32 5.56
CA HIS A 62 -11.01 -1.05 6.00
C HIS A 62 -9.60 -1.24 6.59
N SER A 63 -9.43 -2.22 7.47
CA SER A 63 -8.13 -2.52 8.08
C SER A 63 -7.08 -2.94 7.04
N GLN A 64 -7.47 -3.73 6.04
CA GLN A 64 -6.57 -4.14 4.96
C GLN A 64 -6.17 -2.96 4.07
N LEU A 65 -7.13 -2.09 3.70
CA LEU A 65 -6.86 -0.88 2.92
C LEU A 65 -5.97 0.11 3.69
N ASP A 66 -6.20 0.28 5.00
CA ASP A 66 -5.34 1.11 5.85
C ASP A 66 -3.92 0.54 5.95
N GLY A 67 -3.79 -0.79 6.10
CA GLY A 67 -2.51 -1.49 6.05
C GLY A 67 -1.77 -1.24 4.73
N LEU A 68 -2.47 -1.38 3.60
CA LEU A 68 -1.90 -1.11 2.28
C LEU A 68 -1.45 0.34 2.12
N ARG A 69 -2.25 1.30 2.60
CA ARG A 69 -1.89 2.73 2.60
C ARG A 69 -0.62 2.98 3.40
N LYS A 70 -0.50 2.39 4.59
CA LYS A 70 0.70 2.49 5.44
C LYS A 70 1.93 1.88 4.76
N GLU A 71 1.78 0.73 4.10
CA GLU A 71 2.84 0.10 3.33
C GLU A 71 3.36 1.03 2.21
N ILE A 72 2.44 1.62 1.43
CA ILE A 72 2.78 2.56 0.35
C ILE A 72 3.51 3.79 0.90
N ASN A 73 3.01 4.39 1.97
CA ASN A 73 3.65 5.54 2.60
C ASN A 73 5.04 5.19 3.16
N GLY A 74 5.20 3.99 3.72
CA GLY A 74 6.49 3.48 4.18
C GLY A 74 7.50 3.35 3.03
N ARG A 75 7.09 2.74 1.91
CA ARG A 75 7.92 2.63 0.70
C ARG A 75 8.26 4.03 0.14
N LEU A 76 7.32 4.96 0.13
CA LEU A 76 7.57 6.35 -0.31
C LEU A 76 8.64 7.04 0.55
N ASN A 77 8.52 6.95 1.88
CA ASN A 77 9.51 7.53 2.79
C ASN A 77 10.90 6.90 2.61
N ALA A 78 10.97 5.57 2.44
CA ALA A 78 12.22 4.89 2.16
C ALA A 78 12.86 5.37 0.85
N ASN A 79 12.06 5.55 -0.21
CA ASN A 79 12.54 6.08 -1.49
C ASN A 79 13.06 7.52 -1.35
N ILE A 80 12.35 8.39 -0.62
CA ILE A 80 12.81 9.76 -0.35
C ILE A 80 14.15 9.76 0.39
N ASN A 81 14.30 8.90 1.41
CA ASN A 81 15.56 8.78 2.14
C ASN A 81 16.70 8.32 1.21
N LYS A 82 16.47 7.30 0.38
CA LYS A 82 17.45 6.82 -0.60
C LYS A 82 17.85 7.91 -1.60
N VAL A 83 16.90 8.69 -2.11
CA VAL A 83 17.16 9.85 -2.99
C VAL A 83 18.04 10.88 -2.30
N ASN A 84 17.75 11.22 -1.04
CA ASN A 84 18.54 12.18 -0.27
C ASN A 84 19.97 11.67 -0.02
N GLU A 85 20.13 10.39 0.35
CA GLU A 85 21.44 9.76 0.55
C GLU A 85 22.28 9.75 -0.73
N LEU A 86 21.67 9.38 -1.87
CA LEU A 86 22.34 9.41 -3.17
C LEU A 86 22.71 10.84 -3.58
N GLY A 87 21.82 11.81 -3.38
CA GLY A 87 22.09 13.21 -3.65
C GLY A 87 23.27 13.75 -2.83
N GLN A 88 23.35 13.40 -1.55
CA GLN A 88 24.49 13.73 -0.69
C GLN A 88 25.78 13.07 -1.17
N LYS A 89 25.73 11.78 -1.56
CA LYS A 89 26.88 11.06 -2.13
C LYS A 89 27.39 11.72 -3.41
N VAL A 90 26.49 12.13 -4.31
CA VAL A 90 26.85 12.85 -5.54
C VAL A 90 27.49 14.19 -5.22
N ALA A 91 26.95 14.96 -4.28
CA ALA A 91 27.52 16.25 -3.86
C ALA A 91 28.94 16.09 -3.28
N GLU A 92 29.15 15.09 -2.43
CA GLU A 92 30.47 14.81 -1.85
C GLU A 92 31.48 14.34 -2.90
N LEU A 93 31.08 13.43 -3.81
CA LEU A 93 31.95 13.00 -4.91
C LEU A 93 32.32 14.18 -5.83
N ASN A 94 31.37 15.07 -6.14
CA ASN A 94 31.67 16.29 -6.90
C ASN A 94 32.71 17.16 -6.18
N ARG A 95 32.63 17.31 -4.86
CA ARG A 95 33.62 18.07 -4.07
C ARG A 95 35.00 17.40 -4.14
N GLN A 96 35.06 16.08 -3.96
CA GLN A 96 36.31 15.32 -3.99
C GLN A 96 36.98 15.34 -5.37
N ILE A 97 36.21 15.15 -6.44
CA ILE A 97 36.71 15.24 -7.83
C ILE A 97 37.32 16.62 -8.09
N ASN A 98 36.60 17.70 -7.77
CA ASN A 98 37.11 19.06 -7.96
C ASN A 98 38.40 19.33 -7.18
N LEU A 99 38.50 18.84 -5.94
CA LEU A 99 39.71 18.98 -5.12
C LEU A 99 40.89 18.17 -5.69
N TYR A 100 40.63 16.94 -6.17
CA TYR A 100 41.67 16.04 -6.66
C TYR A 100 42.21 16.46 -8.04
N GLU A 101 41.33 16.95 -8.92
CA GLU A 101 41.65 17.35 -10.29
C GLU A 101 42.10 18.81 -10.41
N GLY A 102 41.91 19.64 -9.37
CA GLY A 102 42.18 21.09 -9.40
C GLY A 102 43.62 21.49 -9.73
N GLY A 103 44.58 20.57 -9.66
CA GLY A 103 45.97 20.75 -10.09
C GLY A 103 46.27 20.39 -11.56
N GLY A 104 45.27 19.94 -12.33
CA GLY A 104 45.36 19.69 -13.78
C GLY A 104 46.14 18.46 -14.24
N GLN A 105 46.87 17.77 -13.34
CA GLN A 105 47.71 16.60 -13.68
C GLN A 105 47.13 15.25 -13.22
N ARG A 106 45.97 15.23 -12.56
CA ARG A 106 45.34 14.02 -12.01
C ARG A 106 43.88 13.94 -12.43
N ASN A 107 43.38 12.72 -12.65
CA ASN A 107 41.99 12.43 -12.99
C ASN A 107 41.41 11.46 -11.95
N ALA A 108 40.22 11.75 -11.46
CA ALA A 108 39.54 10.99 -10.41
C ALA A 108 38.56 9.96 -10.99
N ASN A 109 39.02 9.09 -11.90
CA ASN A 109 38.18 8.13 -12.63
C ASN A 109 37.25 7.32 -11.72
N ASP A 110 37.77 6.69 -10.67
CA ASP A 110 36.97 5.89 -9.73
C ASP A 110 35.86 6.70 -9.03
N MET A 111 36.13 7.97 -8.70
CA MET A 111 35.13 8.87 -8.09
C MET A 111 34.06 9.29 -9.10
N ARG A 112 34.45 9.46 -10.38
CA ARG A 112 33.51 9.76 -11.47
C ARG A 112 32.60 8.57 -11.75
N ASP A 113 33.16 7.36 -11.75
CA ASP A 113 32.39 6.12 -11.93
C ASP A 113 31.42 5.92 -10.76
N ALA A 114 31.89 6.09 -9.52
CA ALA A 114 31.03 6.02 -8.33
C ALA A 114 29.91 7.08 -8.33
N ARG A 115 30.17 8.26 -8.91
CA ARG A 115 29.18 9.33 -9.05
C ARG A 115 28.16 8.98 -10.11
N ASN A 116 28.60 8.48 -11.26
CA ASN A 116 27.71 8.09 -12.35
C ASN A 116 26.79 6.95 -11.91
N GLN A 117 27.31 5.94 -11.21
CA GLN A 117 26.47 4.90 -10.60
C GLN A 117 25.44 5.48 -9.63
N ALA A 118 25.82 6.44 -8.78
CA ALA A 118 24.87 7.07 -7.86
C ALA A 118 23.78 7.90 -8.57
N ILE A 119 24.08 8.44 -9.76
CA ILE A 119 23.12 9.15 -10.61
C ILE A 119 22.18 8.19 -11.33
N GLU A 120 22.71 7.06 -11.80
CA GLU A 120 21.91 5.96 -12.37
C GLU A 120 20.93 5.44 -11.33
N GLU A 121 21.39 5.10 -10.12
CA GLU A 121 20.54 4.68 -9.00
C GLU A 121 19.48 5.71 -8.58
N LEU A 122 19.68 7.01 -8.89
CA LEU A 122 18.72 8.08 -8.61
C LEU A 122 17.67 8.23 -9.72
N SER A 123 17.95 7.71 -10.91
CA SER A 123 17.08 7.81 -12.09
C SER A 123 16.10 6.63 -12.19
N ASP A 124 16.35 5.57 -11.44
CA ASP A 124 15.51 4.38 -11.26
C ASP A 124 14.45 4.54 -10.15
#